data_AF-S6G8G4-F1
#
_entry.id   AF-S6G8G4-F1
#
_cell.length_a   1.000
_cell.length_b   1.000
_cell.length_c   1.000
_cell.angle_alpha   90.00
_cell.angle_beta   90.00
_cell.angle_gamma   90.00
#
_symmetry.space_group_name_H-M   'P 1'
#
loop_
_entity.id
_entity.type
_entity.pdbx_description
1 polymer ?
#
loop_
_entity_poly.entity_id
_entity_poly.type
_entity_poly.pdbx_seq_one_letter_code
_entity_poly.pdbx_strand_id
1 'polypeptide(L)'
;MKKDYNKQMNLEQLNLEKDQLNDQLIQLNQKLKQVNKQIKGKLWLWWFVPIIGMFVYFSFYHNRLSQEKYSDQLVKIKVEIANIELQIMYLDKIIDDKLNN
;
A
#
# COMPACT_ATOMS: atom_id res chain seq x y z
N MET A 1 9.62 -11.81 12.80
CA MET A 1 10.44 -12.96 12.36
C MET A 1 11.07 -12.59 11.02
N LYS A 2 12.40 -12.50 10.92
CA LYS A 2 13.08 -12.44 9.62
C LYS A 2 12.84 -13.80 8.96
N LYS A 3 12.14 -13.86 7.83
CA LYS A 3 12.12 -15.06 7.01
C LYS A 3 13.50 -15.17 6.40
N ASP A 4 14.35 -16.02 6.95
CA ASP A 4 15.56 -16.45 6.28
C ASP A 4 15.11 -17.19 5.03
N TYR A 5 15.09 -16.50 3.88
CA TYR A 5 14.77 -17.10 2.60
C TYR A 5 15.79 -18.19 2.34
N ASN A 6 15.39 -19.40 2.73
CA ASN A 6 16.27 -20.52 2.79
C ASN A 6 16.64 -20.87 1.34
N LYS A 7 17.94 -20.85 1.03
CA LYS A 7 18.51 -21.18 -0.30
C LYS A 7 17.96 -22.51 -0.88
N GLN A 8 17.36 -23.33 -0.04
CA GLN A 8 16.77 -24.65 -0.29
C GLN A 8 15.35 -24.65 -0.89
N MET A 9 14.63 -23.52 -0.97
CA MET A 9 13.28 -23.51 -1.59
C MET A 9 13.33 -23.79 -3.10
N ASN A 10 12.42 -24.66 -3.59
CA ASN A 10 12.27 -24.95 -5.02
C ASN A 10 11.72 -23.72 -5.78
N LEU A 11 11.98 -23.59 -7.09
CA LEU A 11 11.49 -22.50 -7.94
C LEU A 11 9.96 -22.37 -7.89
N GLU A 12 9.23 -23.48 -7.85
CA GLU A 12 7.78 -23.48 -7.67
C GLU A 12 7.35 -22.86 -6.33
N GLN A 13 8.08 -23.14 -5.25
CA GLN A 13 7.77 -22.59 -3.92
C GLN A 13 8.05 -21.09 -3.84
N LEU A 14 9.12 -20.62 -4.50
CA LEU A 14 9.46 -19.20 -4.61
C LEU A 14 8.38 -18.43 -5.40
N ASN A 15 7.91 -19.00 -6.51
CA ASN A 15 6.82 -18.41 -7.30
C ASN A 15 5.49 -18.38 -6.53
N LEU A 16 5.16 -19.46 -5.81
CA LEU A 16 3.96 -19.49 -4.96
C LEU A 16 4.01 -18.44 -3.85
N GLU A 17 5.16 -18.25 -3.18
CA GLU A 17 5.31 -17.22 -2.15
C GLU A 17 5.25 -15.81 -2.75
N LYS A 18 5.81 -15.60 -3.95
CA LYS A 18 5.67 -14.35 -4.69
C LYS A 18 4.21 -14.03 -5.03
N ASP A 19 3.44 -15.01 -5.51
CA ASP A 19 2.03 -14.83 -5.83
C ASP A 19 1.20 -14.49 -4.58
N GLN A 20 1.48 -15.15 -3.45
CA GLN A 20 0.86 -14.81 -2.18
C GLN A 20 1.17 -13.38 -1.71
N LEU A 21 2.42 -12.93 -1.90
CA LEU A 21 2.82 -11.55 -1.57
C LEU A 21 2.16 -10.53 -2.51
N ASN A 22 2.01 -10.86 -3.80
CA ASN A 22 1.27 -10.03 -4.76
C ASN A 22 -0.20 -9.88 -4.37
N ASP A 23 -0.85 -10.97 -3.96
CA ASP A 23 -2.23 -10.94 -3.48
C ASP A 23 -2.37 -10.07 -2.22
N GLN A 24 -1.43 -10.18 -1.27
CA GLN A 24 -1.40 -9.32 -0.09
C GLN A 24 -1.21 -7.84 -0.46
N LEU A 25 -0.35 -7.56 -1.45
CA LEU A 25 -0.12 -6.22 -1.96
C LEU A 25 -1.38 -5.63 -2.62
N ILE A 26 -2.15 -6.44 -3.36
CA ILE A 26 -3.45 -6.04 -3.92
C ILE A 26 -4.42 -5.68 -2.80
N GLN A 27 -4.51 -6.50 -1.75
CA GLN A 27 -5.40 -6.24 -0.61
C GLN A 27 -5.01 -4.96 0.15
N LEU A 28 -3.72 -4.72 0.36
CA LEU A 28 -3.24 -3.49 1.01
C LEU A 28 -3.51 -2.25 0.16
N ASN A 29 -3.35 -2.34 -1.16
CA ASN A 29 -3.72 -1.27 -2.07
C ASN A 29 -5.24 -0.99 -2.07
N GLN A 30 -6.07 -2.02 -1.92
CA GLN A 30 -7.51 -1.83 -1.74
C GLN A 30 -7.82 -1.13 -0.41
N LYS A 31 -7.17 -1.53 0.70
CA LYS A 31 -7.29 -0.83 2.00
C LYS A 31 -6.87 0.63 1.90
N LEU A 32 -5.76 0.92 1.20
CA LEU A 32 -5.30 2.28 0.95
C LEU A 32 -6.35 3.11 0.20
N LYS A 33 -6.98 2.54 -0.83
CA LYS A 33 -8.08 3.18 -1.57
C LYS A 33 -9.29 3.44 -0.67
N GLN A 34 -9.62 2.53 0.23
CA GLN A 34 -10.73 2.70 1.18
C GLN A 34 -10.45 3.83 2.17
N VAL A 35 -9.25 3.89 2.76
CA VAL A 35 -8.84 4.98 3.66
C VAL A 35 -8.87 6.32 2.92
N ASN A 36 -8.34 6.39 1.70
CA ASN A 36 -8.41 7.59 0.87
C ASN A 36 -9.86 8.00 0.54
N LYS A 37 -10.74 7.04 0.30
CA LYS A 37 -12.18 7.30 0.08
C LYS A 37 -12.85 7.85 1.34
N GLN A 38 -12.47 7.37 2.53
CA GLN A 38 -12.98 7.91 3.80
C GLN A 38 -12.49 9.34 4.05
N ILE A 39 -11.23 9.63 3.77
CA ILE A 39 -10.65 10.98 3.88
C ILE A 39 -11.40 11.95 2.95
N LYS A 40 -11.53 11.58 1.66
CA LYS A 40 -12.29 12.37 0.67
C LYS A 40 -13.77 12.49 1.02
N GLY A 41 -14.38 11.42 1.54
CA GLY A 41 -15.78 11.39 1.99
C GLY A 41 -16.74 12.10 1.03
N LYS A 42 -17.64 12.91 1.61
CA LYS A 42 -18.59 13.77 0.90
C LYS A 42 -18.02 15.14 0.49
N LEU A 43 -16.70 15.36 0.58
CA LEU A 43 -16.09 16.66 0.27
C LEU A 43 -16.29 17.07 -1.20
N TRP A 44 -16.59 16.13 -2.09
CA TRP A 44 -16.95 16.43 -3.48
C TRP A 44 -18.24 17.29 -3.61
N LEU A 45 -19.15 17.25 -2.63
CA LEU A 45 -20.35 18.09 -2.62
C LEU A 45 -20.02 19.59 -2.47
N TRP A 46 -18.87 19.92 -1.90
CA TRP A 46 -18.43 21.32 -1.76
C TRP A 46 -17.93 21.93 -3.08
N TRP A 47 -17.81 21.14 -4.15
CA TRP A 47 -17.49 21.64 -5.49
C TRP A 47 -18.62 22.48 -6.11
N PHE A 48 -19.85 22.40 -5.57
CA PHE A 48 -21.00 23.19 -6.03
C PHE A 48 -20.95 24.68 -5.61
N VAL A 49 -20.09 25.04 -4.65
CA VAL A 49 -19.93 26.42 -4.19
C VAL A 49 -18.60 26.97 -4.72
N PRO A 50 -18.58 27.94 -5.65
CA PRO A 50 -17.33 28.51 -6.18
C PRO A 50 -16.51 29.19 -5.08
N ILE A 51 -15.19 29.35 -5.29
CA ILE A 51 -14.16 29.97 -4.42
C ILE A 51 -14.20 29.49 -2.94
N ILE A 52 -15.26 29.80 -2.20
CA ILE A 52 -15.55 29.34 -0.84
C ILE A 52 -15.50 27.81 -0.74
N GLY A 53 -16.09 27.08 -1.68
CA GLY A 53 -16.06 25.61 -1.67
C GLY A 53 -14.65 25.03 -1.81
N MET A 54 -13.75 25.73 -2.53
CA MET A 54 -12.35 25.32 -2.66
C MET A 54 -11.60 25.47 -1.32
N PHE A 55 -11.76 26.58 -0.61
CA PHE A 55 -11.14 26.77 0.71
C PHE A 55 -11.66 25.78 1.74
N VAL A 56 -12.97 25.53 1.76
CA VAL A 56 -13.57 24.52 2.65
C VAL A 56 -13.05 23.13 2.32
N TYR A 57 -13.01 22.76 1.04
CA TYR A 57 -12.45 21.48 0.59
C TYR A 57 -11.01 21.28 1.07
N PHE A 58 -10.12 22.26 0.81
CA PHE A 58 -8.72 22.14 1.19
C PHE A 58 -8.52 22.10 2.71
N SER A 59 -9.22 22.94 3.47
CA SER A 59 -9.08 22.98 4.93
C SER A 59 -9.58 21.70 5.58
N PHE A 60 -10.74 21.17 5.18
CA PHE A 60 -11.24 19.89 5.70
C PHE A 60 -10.40 18.70 5.26
N TYR A 61 -9.93 18.68 4.01
CA TYR A 61 -9.07 17.62 3.50
C TYR A 61 -7.74 17.57 4.27
N HIS A 62 -7.10 18.74 4.45
CA HIS A 62 -5.86 18.85 5.22
C HIS A 62 -6.08 18.47 6.70
N ASN A 63 -7.14 18.97 7.34
CA ASN A 63 -7.46 18.59 8.71
C ASN A 63 -7.69 17.08 8.87
N ARG A 64 -8.40 16.43 7.95
CA ARG A 64 -8.62 14.98 7.99
C ARG A 64 -7.35 14.18 7.74
N LEU A 65 -6.47 14.66 6.87
CA LEU A 65 -5.15 14.05 6.68
C LEU A 65 -4.28 14.14 7.93
N SER A 66 -4.33 15.28 8.62
CA SER A 66 -3.56 15.54 9.84
C SER A 66 -4.14 14.87 11.09
N GLN A 67 -5.36 14.33 11.02
CA GLN A 67 -5.90 13.51 12.11
C GLN A 67 -5.05 12.24 12.24
N GLU A 68 -4.53 12.03 13.45
CA GLU A 68 -3.68 10.90 13.82
C GLU A 68 -4.27 9.56 13.36
N LYS A 69 -5.59 9.39 13.49
CA LYS A 69 -6.33 8.22 12.99
C LYS A 69 -6.05 7.88 11.52
N TYR A 70 -6.07 8.88 10.63
CA TYR A 70 -5.89 8.66 9.19
C TYR A 70 -4.42 8.69 8.81
N SER A 71 -3.62 9.58 9.42
CA SER A 71 -2.18 9.65 9.22
C SER A 71 -1.50 8.33 9.56
N ASP A 72 -1.75 7.78 10.75
CA ASP A 72 -1.15 6.52 11.21
C ASP A 72 -1.59 5.33 10.36
N GLN A 73 -2.86 5.30 9.94
CA GLN A 73 -3.36 4.24 9.06
C GLN A 73 -2.68 4.30 7.69
N LEU A 74 -2.54 5.50 7.11
CA LEU A 74 -1.85 5.67 5.83
C LEU A 74 -0.37 5.29 5.92
N VAL A 75 0.32 5.73 6.98
CA VAL A 75 1.73 5.42 7.20
C VAL A 75 1.91 3.91 7.37
N LYS A 76 1.11 3.26 8.23
CA LYS A 76 1.18 1.81 8.45
C LYS A 76 0.97 1.03 7.15
N ILE A 77 -0.09 1.35 6.40
CA ILE A 77 -0.39 0.66 5.13
C ILE A 77 0.74 0.87 4.12
N LYS A 78 1.29 2.09 4.02
CA LYS A 78 2.40 2.37 3.08
C LYS A 78 3.70 1.65 3.46
N VAL A 79 4.02 1.59 4.76
CA VAL A 79 5.18 0.84 5.25
C VAL A 79 5.00 -0.65 4.96
N GLU A 80 3.80 -1.19 5.15
CA GLU A 80 3.49 -2.59 4.85
C GLU A 80 3.61 -2.90 3.35
N ILE A 81 3.09 -2.02 2.49
CA ILE A 81 3.27 -2.12 1.03
C ILE A 81 4.76 -2.12 0.67
N ALA A 82 5.53 -1.15 1.17
CA ALA A 82 6.96 -1.05 0.87
C ALA A 82 7.73 -2.31 1.34
N ASN A 83 7.39 -2.85 2.51
CA ASN A 83 8.00 -4.08 3.00
C ASN A 83 7.69 -5.27 2.09
N ILE A 84 6.45 -5.40 1.61
CA ILE A 84 6.06 -6.48 0.68
C ILE A 84 6.74 -6.31 -0.68
N GLU A 85 6.81 -5.09 -1.21
CA GLU A 85 7.51 -4.81 -2.47
C GLU A 85 9.01 -5.18 -2.38
N LEU A 86 9.66 -4.87 -1.26
CA LEU A 86 11.04 -5.27 -1.02
C LEU A 86 11.20 -6.81 -0.94
N GLN A 87 10.24 -7.51 -0.34
CA GLN A 87 10.24 -8.97 -0.29
C GLN A 87 10.07 -9.59 -1.67
N ILE A 88 9.15 -9.06 -2.49
CA ILE A 88 8.94 -9.50 -3.88
C ILE A 88 10.22 -9.25 -4.71
N MET A 89 10.82 -8.07 -4.59
CA MET A 89 12.07 -7.74 -5.30
C MET A 89 13.21 -8.69 -4.90
N TYR A 90 13.30 -9.04 -3.62
CA TYR A 90 14.31 -9.99 -3.13
C TYR A 90 14.07 -11.41 -3.66
N LEU A 91 12.81 -11.86 -3.68
CA LEU A 91 12.41 -13.14 -4.29
C LEU A 91 12.72 -13.19 -5.79
N ASP A 92 12.41 -12.12 -6.52
CA ASP A 92 12.69 -12.00 -7.95
C ASP A 92 14.19 -12.13 -8.23
N LYS A 93 15.02 -11.49 -7.40
CA LYS A 93 16.47 -11.61 -7.52
C LYS A 93 16.96 -13.04 -7.27
N ILE A 94 16.40 -13.74 -6.28
CA ILE A 94 16.75 -15.15 -6.01
C ILE A 94 16.31 -16.06 -7.17
N ILE A 95 15.12 -15.84 -7.72
CA ILE A 95 14.61 -16.61 -8.85
C ILE A 95 15.49 -16.41 -10.08
N ASP A 96 15.86 -15.17 -10.38
CA ASP A 96 16.74 -14.83 -11.51
C ASP A 96 18.14 -15.45 -11.34
N ASP A 97 18.73 -15.35 -10.15
CA ASP A 97 20.03 -15.98 -9.83
C ASP A 97 19.98 -17.51 -9.99
N LYS A 98 18.82 -18.15 -9.73
CA LYS A 98 18.62 -19.61 -9.88
C LYS A 98 18.28 -20.05 -11.32
N LEU A 99 17.80 -19.15 -12.16
CA LEU A 99 17.52 -19.44 -13.58
C LEU A 99 18.77 -19.23 -14.45
N ASN A 100 19.66 -18.33 -14.03
CA ASN A 100 20.88 -17.96 -14.75
C ASN A 100 22.16 -18.67 -14.25
N ASN A 101 22.06 -19.52 -13.21
CA ASN A 101 23.10 -20.47 -12.77
C ASN A 101 22.66 -21.92 -12.99
#